data_AF-A0A7X6VDV3-F1
#
_entry.id   AF-A0A7X6VDV3-F1
#
_cell.length_a   1.000
_cell.length_b   1.000
_cell.length_c   1.000
_cell.angle_alpha   90.00
_cell.angle_beta   90.00
_cell.angle_gamma   90.00
#
_symmetry.space_group_name_H-M   'P 1'
#
loop_
_entity.id
_entity.type
_entity.pdbx_description
1 polymer ?
#
loop_
_entity_poly.entity_id
_entity_poly.type
_entity_poly.pdbx_seq_one_letter_code
_entity_poly.pdbx_strand_id
1 'polypeptide(L)'
;YTGSAGWIYQGLIRWFLGITKESDYLIIEPAVPDNFGDYIVKYKHGSSLYEIRVTRNKDDNLHADEIFIDGNRIQLVDYGKHNRIVLQI
;
A
#
# COMPACT_ATOMS: atom_id res chain seq x y z
N TYR A 1 9.56 -18.35 21.90
CA TYR A 1 9.23 -17.59 20.68
C TYR A 1 7.91 -18.13 20.16
N THR A 2 6.79 -17.53 20.54
CA THR A 2 5.44 -18.05 20.27
C THR A 2 5.01 -17.66 18.85
N GLY A 3 4.77 -18.67 18.02
CA GLY A 3 4.39 -18.50 16.61
C GLY A 3 3.08 -17.73 16.36
N SER A 4 2.34 -17.34 17.41
CA SER A 4 1.06 -16.63 17.29
C SER A 4 1.19 -15.15 16.90
N ALA A 5 2.31 -14.49 17.22
CA ALA A 5 2.47 -13.05 16.95
C ALA A 5 2.65 -12.72 15.45
N GLY A 6 3.25 -13.62 14.67
CA GLY A 6 3.44 -13.44 13.24
C GLY A 6 2.14 -13.50 12.44
N TRP A 7 1.24 -14.41 12.81
CA TRP A 7 -0.06 -14.57 12.15
C TRP A 7 -1.00 -13.41 12.43
N ILE A 8 -0.98 -12.86 13.65
CA ILE A 8 -1.78 -11.68 14.00
C ILE A 8 -1.32 -10.47 13.17
N TYR A 9 0.00 -10.27 13.04
CA TYR A 9 0.54 -9.18 12.23
C TYR A 9 0.20 -9.31 10.75
N GLN A 10 0.38 -10.51 10.17
CA GLN A 10 0.02 -10.76 8.78
C GLN A 10 -1.49 -10.65 8.55
N GLY A 11 -2.31 -11.14 9.48
CA GLY A 11 -3.76 -11.04 9.41
C GLY A 11 -4.23 -9.60 9.48
N LEU A 12 -3.67 -8.78 10.38
CA LEU A 12 -3.96 -7.36 10.48
C LEU A 12 -3.59 -6.65 9.17
N ILE A 13 -2.40 -6.87 8.62
CA ILE A 13 -2.02 -6.21 7.35
C ILE A 13 -2.94 -6.61 6.19
N ARG A 14 -3.29 -7.90 6.09
CA ARG A 14 -4.11 -8.40 4.98
C ARG A 14 -5.58 -8.02 5.11
N TRP A 15 -6.17 -8.18 6.30
CA TRP A 15 -7.61 -8.00 6.51
C TRP A 15 -7.99 -6.62 7.03
N PHE A 16 -7.12 -5.97 7.81
CA PHE A 16 -7.39 -4.64 8.35
C PHE A 16 -6.93 -3.56 7.38
N LEU A 17 -5.66 -3.60 6.93
CA LEU A 17 -5.17 -2.66 5.92
C LEU A 17 -5.50 -3.06 4.48
N GLY A 18 -5.90 -4.31 4.24
CA GLY A 18 -6.28 -4.76 2.89
C GLY A 18 -5.11 -5.04 1.96
N ILE A 19 -3.89 -5.21 2.47
CA ILE A 19 -2.69 -5.28 1.63
C ILE A 19 -2.38 -6.74 1.32
N THR A 20 -2.50 -7.12 0.05
CA THR A 20 -2.21 -8.46 -0.44
C THR A 20 -1.23 -8.40 -1.61
N LYS A 21 -0.16 -9.19 -1.54
CA LYS A 21 0.74 -9.40 -2.68
C LYS A 21 0.24 -10.58 -3.52
N GLU A 22 0.06 -10.37 -4.82
CA GLU A 22 -0.29 -11.38 -5.82
C GLU A 22 0.76 -11.39 -6.94
N SER A 23 1.72 -12.32 -6.87
CA SER A 23 2.86 -12.42 -7.82
C SER A 23 3.61 -11.09 -7.99
N ASP A 24 3.47 -10.44 -9.14
CA ASP A 24 4.09 -9.15 -9.49
C ASP A 24 3.14 -7.96 -9.28
N TYR A 25 2.02 -8.19 -8.59
CA TYR A 25 1.04 -7.17 -8.24
C TYR A 25 0.92 -7.03 -6.73
N LEU A 26 0.80 -5.80 -6.27
CA LEU A 26 0.41 -5.46 -4.91
C LEU A 26 -1.01 -4.92 -4.96
N ILE A 27 -1.92 -5.64 -4.32
CA ILE A 27 -3.33 -5.31 -4.21
C ILE A 27 -3.54 -4.62 -2.86
N ILE A 28 -4.15 -3.45 -2.87
CA ILE A 28 -4.44 -2.64 -1.69
C ILE A 28 -5.92 -2.32 -1.68
N GLU A 29 -6.65 -3.09 -0.88
CA GLU A 29 -8.09 -2.99 -0.69
C GLU A 29 -8.39 -2.58 0.76
N PRO A 30 -8.19 -1.31 1.13
CA PRO A 30 -8.45 -0.81 2.47
C PRO A 30 -9.83 -1.25 2.95
N ALA A 31 -9.85 -2.20 3.88
CA ALA A 31 -11.03 -2.55 4.66
C ALA A 31 -11.04 -1.79 5.99
N VAL A 32 -10.22 -0.74 6.10
CA VAL A 32 -10.16 0.12 7.27
C VAL A 32 -11.47 0.89 7.41
N PRO A 33 -11.96 1.07 8.65
CA PRO A 33 -13.15 1.88 8.88
C PRO A 33 -12.90 3.35 8.51
N ASP A 34 -13.99 4.05 8.19
CA ASP A 34 -14.06 5.49 7.87
C ASP A 34 -13.18 6.38 8.77
N ASN A 35 -13.10 6.02 10.05
CA ASN A 35 -12.43 6.77 11.11
C ASN A 35 -10.92 6.49 11.23
N PHE A 36 -10.36 5.58 10.41
CA PHE A 36 -8.94 5.25 10.44
C PHE A 36 -8.07 6.35 9.83
N GLY A 37 -8.59 7.05 8.82
CA GLY A 37 -7.90 8.14 8.13
C GLY A 37 -6.97 7.69 7.00
N ASP A 38 -6.16 8.63 6.52
CA ASP A 38 -5.11 8.37 5.53
C ASP A 38 -3.94 7.60 6.14
N TYR A 39 -3.33 6.73 5.35
CA TYR A 39 -2.16 5.96 5.78
C TYR A 39 -1.18 5.72 4.65
N ILE A 40 0.07 5.46 5.02
CA ILE A 40 1.17 5.25 4.08
C ILE A 40 1.74 3.84 4.27
N VAL A 41 1.83 3.11 3.17
CA VAL A 41 2.40 1.77 3.07
C VAL A 41 3.74 1.86 2.37
N LYS A 42 4.81 1.50 3.06
CA LYS A 42 6.15 1.40 2.45
C LYS A 42 6.47 -0.06 2.17
N TYR A 43 6.46 -0.42 0.91
CA TYR A 43 6.74 -1.77 0.44
C TYR A 43 8.05 -1.80 -0.34
N LYS A 44 9.01 -2.64 0.08
CA LYS A 44 10.26 -2.84 -0.66
C LYS A 44 10.15 -4.08 -1.53
N HIS A 45 10.26 -3.90 -2.84
CA HIS A 45 10.31 -4.99 -3.81
C HIS A 45 11.69 -5.05 -4.44
N GLY A 46 12.50 -6.04 -4.09
CA GLY A 46 13.88 -6.15 -4.58
C GLY A 46 14.71 -4.92 -4.18
N SER A 47 15.13 -4.15 -5.19
CA SER A 47 15.90 -2.90 -5.02
C SER A 47 15.03 -1.64 -5.07
N SER A 48 13.75 -1.79 -5.40
CA SER A 48 12.79 -0.70 -5.56
C SER A 48 11.98 -0.48 -4.29
N LEU A 49 11.73 0.77 -3.92
CA LEU A 49 10.85 1.12 -2.80
C LEU A 49 9.55 1.72 -3.35
N TYR A 50 8.45 1.15 -2.91
CA TYR A 50 7.10 1.56 -3.21
C TYR A 50 6.52 2.24 -1.98
N GLU A 51 6.19 3.52 -2.09
CA GLU A 51 5.48 4.28 -1.07
C GLU A 51 4.05 4.48 -1.55
N ILE A 52 3.12 3.65 -1.07
CA ILE A 52 1.71 3.75 -1.43
C ILE A 52 0.97 4.53 -0.37
N ARG A 53 0.45 5.70 -0.75
CA ARG A 53 -0.37 6.55 0.09
C ARG A 53 -1.83 6.27 -0.21
N VAL A 54 -2.55 5.75 0.77
CA VAL A 54 -3.98 5.53 0.68
C VAL A 54 -4.66 6.73 1.34
N THR A 55 -5.37 7.51 0.53
CA THR A 55 -6.11 8.67 0.99
C THR A 55 -7.55 8.58 0.51
N ARG A 56 -8.47 9.05 1.34
CA ARG A 56 -9.90 9.09 1.00
C ARG A 56 -10.34 10.45 0.47
N ASN A 57 -9.63 11.49 0.91
CA ASN A 57 -9.77 12.81 0.32
C ASN A 57 -8.72 12.97 -0.76
N LYS A 58 -9.08 13.69 -1.81
CA LYS A 58 -8.14 14.13 -2.83
C LYS A 58 -7.17 15.07 -2.13
N ASP A 59 -5.99 14.58 -1.78
CA ASP A 59 -4.95 15.40 -1.17
C ASP A 59 -4.46 16.35 -2.27
N ASP A 60 -4.48 17.65 -2.03
CA ASP A 60 -4.02 18.64 -3.01
C ASP A 60 -2.49 18.80 -2.96
N ASN A 61 -1.80 18.23 -1.95
CA ASN A 61 -0.34 18.29 -1.78
C ASN A 61 0.35 17.09 -2.44
N LEU A 62 0.02 16.86 -3.70
CA LEU A 62 0.63 15.79 -4.46
C LEU A 62 1.94 16.30 -5.06
N HIS A 63 3.02 15.62 -4.73
CA HIS A 63 4.29 15.85 -5.37
C HIS A 63 4.20 15.39 -6.84
N ALA A 64 4.84 16.13 -7.74
CA ALA A 64 4.83 15.82 -9.18
C ALA A 64 5.41 14.44 -9.56
N ASP A 65 6.03 13.74 -8.60
CA ASP A 65 6.62 12.41 -8.76
C ASP A 65 5.67 11.27 -8.30
N GLU A 66 4.45 11.60 -7.87
CA GLU A 66 3.46 10.63 -7.42
C GLU A 66 2.58 10.12 -8.56
N ILE A 67 2.44 8.79 -8.65
CA ILE A 67 1.62 8.12 -9.65
C ILE A 67 0.21 7.92 -9.09
N PHE A 68 -0.76 8.54 -9.75
CA PHE A 68 -2.17 8.29 -9.49
C PHE A 68 -2.65 7.02 -10.15
N ILE A 69 -3.20 6.11 -9.36
CA ILE A 69 -3.80 4.87 -9.86
C ILE A 69 -5.28 4.87 -9.45
N ASP A 70 -6.17 4.80 -10.43
CA ASP A 70 -7.63 4.73 -10.25
C ASP A 70 -8.08 3.30 -9.91
N GLY A 71 -7.44 2.69 -8.91
CA GLY A 71 -7.71 1.30 -8.56
C GLY A 71 -6.84 0.77 -7.43
N ASN A 72 -7.13 -0.46 -7.03
CA ASN A 72 -6.50 -1.17 -5.91
C ASN A 72 -5.25 -1.96 -6.31
N ARG A 73 -4.79 -1.92 -7.57
CA ARG A 73 -3.75 -2.80 -8.11
C ARG A 73 -2.52 -2.04 -8.56
N ILE A 74 -1.40 -2.31 -7.90
CA ILE A 74 -0.07 -1.76 -8.21
C ILE A 74 0.79 -2.85 -8.85
N GLN A 75 1.37 -2.58 -10.01
CA GLN A 75 2.38 -3.47 -10.60
C GLN A 75 3.74 -3.22 -9.93
N LEU A 76 4.31 -4.26 -9.34
CA LEU A 76 5.62 -4.25 -8.70
C LEU A 76 6.70 -4.55 -9.74
N VAL A 77 7.24 -3.50 -10.36
CA VAL A 77 8.36 -3.64 -11.30
C VAL A 77 9.68 -3.24 -10.64
N ASP A 78 10.68 -4.10 -10.69
CA ASP A 78 12.00 -3.75 -10.15
C ASP A 78 12.78 -2.88 -11.14
N TYR A 79 12.71 -1.56 -10.95
CA TYR A 79 13.49 -0.58 -11.71
C TYR A 79 14.65 0.02 -10.89
N GLY A 80 14.81 -0.37 -9.62
CA GLY A 80 15.77 0.22 -8.69
C GLY A 80 15.43 1.67 -8.31
N LYS A 81 14.19 2.10 -8.51
CA LYS A 81 13.72 3.48 -8.26
C LYS A 81 12.76 3.54 -7.08
N HIS A 82 12.64 4.72 -6.49
CA HIS A 82 11.56 5.06 -5.59
C HIS A 82 10.30 5.33 -6.41
N ASN A 83 9.25 4.56 -6.18
CA ASN A 83 7.93 4.78 -6.78
C ASN A 83 6.98 5.25 -5.68
N ARG A 84 6.45 6.46 -5.83
CA ARG A 84 5.39 6.96 -4.95
C ARG A 84 4.07 6.81 -5.67
N ILE A 85 3.12 6.17 -5.01
CA ILE A 85 1.82 5.85 -5.59
C ILE A 85 0.76 6.39 -4.67
N VAL A 86 -0.20 7.12 -5.23
CA VAL A 86 -1.32 7.65 -4.47
C VAL A 86 -2.57 6.93 -4.94
N LEU A 87 -3.25 6.33 -3.97
CA LEU A 87 -4.44 5.55 -4.16
C LEU A 87 -5.58 6.29 -3.47
N GLN A 88 -6.57 6.67 -4.27
CA GLN A 88 -7.76 7.33 -3.79
C GLN A 88 -8.88 6.31 -3.64
N ILE A 89 -9.47 6.23 -2.44
CA ILE A 89 -10.63 5.38 -2.12
C ILE A 89 -11.90 6.18 -1.84
#